data_AF-A0A939IIR3-F1
#
_entry.id   AF-A0A939IIR3-F1
#
_cell.length_a   1.000
_cell.length_b   1.000
_cell.length_c   1.000
_cell.angle_alpha   90.00
_cell.angle_beta   90.00
_cell.angle_gamma   90.00
#
_symmetry.space_group_name_H-M   'P 1'
#
loop_
_entity.id
_entity.type
_entity.pdbx_description
1 polymer ?
#
loop_
_entity_poly.entity_id
_entity_poly.type
_entity_poly.pdbx_seq_one_letter_code
_entity_poly.pdbx_strand_id
1 'polypeptide(L)'
;MGSDRQATDRYRAKLPARKSIPPFEALRAFDAVARLGGIRKAAQALCRDHAVVSRHLRTIEDWTGTPLIERTAAGAVLTEAGRRYHRQIGPAIDDIADATLELLKLSQDNCLQVWCMPGFALHWLIGHLAAFEEAHPGLDIELRSTHEQADLNRMEADVDIRLVPASEIPFQPSPGIRAMEVASPPIIPVASPDYLSQVATINEPRDLLDHELLHEEDFDTWRIWLAAHDIEDCEFSGPRLWDGHMTLAAARQGRGISLTNPLVAADDLTSGVLVEIGRGRPEFRPVHPWSYWFFARVDRWDSPTIRRFRNWLCKTVAREIPSAAAKRGD
;
A
#
# COMPACT_ATOMS: atom_id res chain seq x y z
N MET A 1 -29.46 -45.24 -22.33
CA MET A 1 -29.86 -44.19 -21.38
C MET A 1 -28.67 -43.28 -21.13
N GLY A 2 -28.48 -42.30 -22.00
CA GLY A 2 -27.37 -41.37 -21.95
C GLY A 2 -27.79 -40.12 -22.71
N SER A 3 -28.42 -39.18 -22.01
CA SER A 3 -28.79 -37.90 -22.62
C SER A 3 -28.92 -36.73 -21.63
N ASP A 4 -28.54 -36.89 -20.35
CA ASP A 4 -28.82 -35.86 -19.33
C ASP A 4 -27.57 -35.15 -18.77
N ARG A 5 -26.37 -35.51 -19.23
CA ARG A 5 -25.10 -34.84 -18.82
C ARG A 5 -24.64 -33.72 -19.74
N GLN A 6 -25.21 -33.58 -20.94
CA GLN A 6 -24.82 -32.52 -21.89
C GLN A 6 -25.67 -31.25 -21.79
N ALA A 7 -26.79 -31.28 -21.05
CA ALA A 7 -27.66 -30.12 -20.88
C ALA A 7 -27.18 -29.15 -19.79
N THR A 8 -26.42 -29.62 -18.80
CA THR A 8 -25.92 -28.81 -17.67
C THR A 8 -24.71 -27.95 -18.03
N ASP A 9 -23.95 -28.30 -19.07
CA ASP A 9 -22.70 -27.61 -19.42
C ASP A 9 -22.89 -26.33 -20.25
N ARG A 10 -24.02 -26.23 -20.99
CA ARG A 10 -24.30 -25.07 -21.85
C ARG A 10 -24.99 -23.90 -21.13
N TYR A 11 -25.48 -24.09 -19.91
CA TYR A 11 -26.25 -23.05 -19.20
C TYR A 11 -25.40 -22.09 -18.34
N ARG A 12 -24.10 -22.40 -18.15
CA ARG A 12 -23.19 -21.56 -17.35
C ARG A 12 -22.70 -20.29 -18.04
N ALA A 13 -22.93 -20.14 -19.35
CA ALA A 13 -22.29 -19.09 -20.14
C ALA A 13 -22.94 -17.69 -20.08
N LYS A 14 -24.01 -17.46 -19.30
CA LYS A 14 -24.62 -16.12 -19.16
C LYS A 14 -25.56 -16.01 -17.96
N LEU A 15 -25.08 -16.36 -16.76
CA LEU A 15 -25.82 -16.00 -15.55
C LEU A 15 -25.70 -14.48 -15.34
N PRO A 16 -26.81 -13.74 -15.13
CA PRO A 16 -26.74 -12.32 -14.77
C PRO A 16 -25.86 -12.15 -13.53
N ALA A 17 -25.10 -11.06 -13.43
CA ALA A 17 -23.98 -10.89 -12.50
C ALA A 17 -24.23 -11.37 -11.04
N ARG A 18 -25.45 -11.18 -10.51
CA ARG A 18 -25.82 -11.63 -9.15
C ARG A 18 -26.14 -13.13 -9.03
N LYS A 19 -26.58 -13.81 -10.11
CA LYS A 19 -26.80 -15.27 -10.12
C LYS A 19 -25.49 -16.07 -10.23
N SER A 20 -24.38 -15.39 -10.53
CA SER A 20 -23.03 -15.96 -10.53
C SER A 20 -22.37 -15.92 -9.14
N ILE A 21 -23.11 -15.58 -8.08
CA ILE A 21 -22.61 -15.59 -6.70
C ILE A 21 -22.92 -16.98 -6.11
N PRO A 22 -21.91 -17.75 -5.67
CA PRO A 22 -22.13 -19.01 -4.96
C PRO A 22 -22.96 -18.80 -3.67
N PRO A 23 -23.56 -19.86 -3.11
CA PRO A 23 -24.27 -19.77 -1.83
C PRO A 23 -23.39 -19.10 -0.75
N PHE A 24 -23.93 -18.08 -0.08
CA PHE A 24 -23.13 -17.22 0.82
C PHE A 24 -22.50 -17.98 1.99
N GLU A 25 -23.21 -18.96 2.57
CA GLU A 25 -22.66 -19.84 3.61
C GLU A 25 -21.48 -20.69 3.11
N ALA A 26 -21.47 -21.04 1.82
CA ALA A 26 -20.36 -21.73 1.18
C ALA A 26 -19.13 -20.81 1.02
N LEU A 27 -19.36 -19.56 0.62
CA LEU A 27 -18.32 -18.51 0.58
C LEU A 27 -17.74 -18.21 1.96
N ARG A 28 -18.59 -18.03 2.99
CA ARG A 28 -18.16 -17.79 4.38
C ARG A 28 -17.32 -18.93 4.94
N ALA A 29 -17.74 -20.18 4.70
CA ALA A 29 -16.98 -21.35 5.14
C ALA A 29 -15.61 -21.43 4.46
N PHE A 30 -15.56 -21.17 3.16
CA PHE A 30 -14.32 -21.15 2.39
C PHE A 30 -13.35 -20.05 2.85
N ASP A 31 -13.83 -18.81 3.01
CA ASP A 31 -13.04 -17.70 3.55
C ASP A 31 -12.50 -17.98 4.95
N ALA A 32 -13.33 -18.53 5.85
CA ALA A 32 -12.90 -18.88 7.19
C ALA A 32 -11.79 -19.94 7.21
N VAL A 33 -11.87 -20.96 6.33
CA VAL A 33 -10.82 -21.98 6.20
C VAL A 33 -9.54 -21.38 5.62
N ALA A 34 -9.65 -20.51 4.62
CA ALA A 34 -8.53 -19.79 4.04
C ALA A 34 -7.77 -18.96 5.07
N ARG A 35 -8.50 -18.21 5.92
CA ARG A 35 -7.91 -17.33 6.94
C ARG A 35 -7.33 -18.07 8.14
N LEU A 36 -7.97 -19.15 8.57
CA LEU A 36 -7.65 -19.82 9.84
C LEU A 36 -6.79 -21.09 9.66
N GLY A 37 -6.63 -21.56 8.42
CA GLY A 37 -5.79 -22.72 8.10
C GLY A 37 -6.37 -24.04 8.64
N GLY A 38 -7.68 -24.23 8.54
CA GLY A 38 -8.29 -25.53 8.83
C GLY A 38 -9.79 -25.53 9.14
N ILE A 39 -10.46 -26.62 8.79
CA ILE A 39 -11.92 -26.81 8.93
C ILE A 39 -12.38 -26.72 10.39
N ARG A 40 -11.61 -27.29 11.32
CA ARG A 40 -11.97 -27.26 12.76
C ARG A 40 -11.95 -25.83 13.32
N LYS A 41 -10.94 -25.04 12.97
CA LYS A 41 -10.83 -23.63 13.39
C LYS A 41 -11.93 -22.79 12.76
N ALA A 42 -12.22 -23.01 11.48
CA ALA A 42 -13.34 -22.35 10.79
C ALA A 42 -14.70 -22.69 11.40
N ALA A 43 -14.94 -23.96 11.75
CA ALA A 43 -16.16 -24.39 12.42
C ALA A 43 -16.37 -23.70 13.77
N GLN A 44 -15.31 -23.62 14.58
CA GLN A 44 -15.34 -22.89 15.85
C GLN A 44 -15.64 -21.40 15.65
N ALA A 45 -14.95 -20.74 14.71
CA ALA A 45 -15.12 -19.31 14.44
C ALA A 45 -16.51 -18.96 13.90
N LEU A 46 -17.15 -19.87 13.15
CA LEU A 46 -18.49 -19.69 12.61
C LEU A 46 -19.60 -20.19 13.53
N CYS A 47 -19.27 -20.72 14.70
CA CYS A 47 -20.21 -21.38 15.62
C CYS A 47 -21.04 -22.48 14.92
N ARG A 48 -20.38 -23.32 14.10
CA ARG A 48 -20.99 -24.42 13.36
C ARG A 48 -20.26 -25.74 13.62
N ASP A 49 -20.92 -26.85 13.33
CA ASP A 49 -20.29 -28.17 13.37
C ASP A 49 -19.32 -28.37 12.21
N HIS A 50 -18.29 -29.19 12.45
CA HIS A 50 -17.32 -29.59 11.43
C HIS A 50 -17.99 -30.20 10.18
N ALA A 51 -19.03 -31.01 10.36
CA ALA A 51 -19.77 -31.62 9.26
C ALA A 51 -20.49 -30.57 8.38
N VAL A 52 -21.00 -29.50 8.99
CA VAL A 52 -21.68 -28.40 8.29
C VAL A 52 -20.68 -27.59 7.48
N VAL A 53 -19.54 -27.20 8.06
CA VAL A 53 -18.48 -26.51 7.32
C VAL A 53 -17.94 -27.37 6.18
N SER A 54 -17.70 -28.66 6.42
CA SER A 54 -17.25 -29.57 5.37
C SER A 54 -18.25 -29.71 4.21
N ARG A 55 -19.56 -29.64 4.48
CA ARG A 55 -20.61 -29.65 3.45
C ARG A 55 -20.61 -28.34 2.65
N HIS A 56 -20.42 -27.20 3.31
CA HIS A 56 -20.32 -25.90 2.66
C HIS A 56 -19.10 -25.79 1.74
N LEU A 57 -17.95 -26.33 2.14
CA LEU A 57 -16.77 -26.41 1.26
C LEU A 57 -17.04 -27.24 0.01
N ARG A 58 -17.66 -28.42 0.15
CA ARG A 58 -18.05 -29.22 -1.01
C ARG A 58 -19.02 -28.48 -1.92
N THR A 59 -19.95 -27.73 -1.33
CA THR A 59 -20.95 -26.94 -2.08
C THR A 59 -20.29 -25.89 -2.97
N ILE A 60 -19.24 -25.21 -2.50
CA ILE A 60 -18.54 -24.21 -3.34
C ILE A 60 -17.68 -24.87 -4.43
N GLU A 61 -17.06 -26.03 -4.14
CA GLU A 61 -16.31 -26.80 -5.13
C GLU A 61 -17.23 -27.36 -6.23
N ASP A 62 -18.40 -27.89 -5.86
CA ASP A 62 -19.42 -28.36 -6.81
C ASP A 62 -19.96 -27.19 -7.66
N TRP A 63 -20.20 -26.03 -7.03
CA TRP A 63 -20.71 -24.85 -7.69
C TRP A 63 -19.71 -24.29 -8.71
N THR A 64 -18.42 -24.23 -8.35
CA THR A 64 -17.33 -23.74 -9.21
C THR A 64 -16.83 -24.81 -10.19
N GLY A 65 -17.08 -26.09 -9.92
CA GLY A 65 -16.53 -27.21 -10.68
C GLY A 65 -15.01 -27.39 -10.50
N THR A 66 -14.40 -26.74 -9.49
CA THR A 66 -12.95 -26.73 -9.28
C THR A 66 -12.64 -27.05 -7.81
N PRO A 67 -11.71 -27.98 -7.52
CA PRO A 67 -11.23 -28.20 -6.16
C PRO A 67 -10.51 -26.95 -5.62
N LEU A 68 -10.99 -26.43 -4.50
CA LEU A 68 -10.46 -25.22 -3.86
C LEU A 68 -9.69 -25.55 -2.57
N ILE A 69 -9.95 -26.72 -1.98
CA ILE A 69 -9.33 -27.19 -0.74
C ILE A 69 -8.69 -28.56 -0.96
N GLU A 70 -7.50 -28.76 -0.42
CA GLU A 70 -6.83 -30.06 -0.38
C GLU A 70 -6.52 -30.48 1.07
N ARG A 71 -6.51 -31.79 1.30
CA ARG A 71 -6.18 -32.38 2.60
C ARG A 71 -4.71 -32.74 2.63
N THR A 72 -4.00 -32.20 3.61
CA THR A 72 -2.58 -32.46 3.89
C THR A 72 -2.43 -33.03 5.29
N ALA A 73 -1.21 -33.47 5.63
CA ALA A 73 -0.88 -33.91 6.99
C ALA A 73 -1.09 -32.82 8.06
N ALA A 74 -1.03 -31.54 7.68
CA ALA A 74 -1.26 -30.39 8.55
C ALA A 74 -2.74 -29.94 8.63
N GLY A 75 -3.63 -30.60 7.89
CA GLY A 75 -5.06 -30.26 7.83
C GLY A 75 -5.52 -29.86 6.43
N ALA A 76 -6.55 -29.03 6.36
CA ALA A 76 -7.12 -28.55 5.10
C ALA A 76 -6.49 -27.22 4.70
N VAL A 77 -5.90 -27.16 3.50
CA VAL A 77 -5.26 -25.96 2.93
C VAL A 77 -5.86 -25.62 1.58
N LEU A 78 -5.68 -24.37 1.13
CA LEU A 78 -6.13 -23.93 -0.19
C LEU A 78 -5.28 -24.59 -1.29
N THR A 79 -5.92 -25.04 -2.37
CA THR A 79 -5.24 -25.33 -3.64
C THR A 79 -4.74 -24.03 -4.29
N GLU A 80 -3.96 -24.11 -5.37
CA GLU A 80 -3.56 -22.90 -6.12
C GLU A 80 -4.77 -22.14 -6.68
N ALA A 81 -5.77 -22.88 -7.20
CA ALA A 81 -7.04 -22.32 -7.63
C ALA A 81 -7.78 -21.66 -6.46
N GLY A 82 -7.80 -22.31 -5.28
CA GLY A 82 -8.35 -21.77 -4.05
C GLY A 82 -7.69 -20.45 -3.63
N ARG A 83 -6.36 -20.39 -3.65
CA ARG A 83 -5.59 -19.16 -3.34
C ARG A 83 -5.91 -18.02 -4.30
N ARG A 84 -5.92 -18.30 -5.61
CA ARG A 84 -6.25 -17.30 -6.63
C ARG A 84 -7.69 -16.79 -6.47
N TYR A 85 -8.63 -17.68 -6.20
CA TYR A 85 -10.03 -17.33 -6.00
C TYR A 85 -10.23 -16.53 -4.71
N HIS A 86 -9.67 -16.98 -3.59
CA HIS A 86 -9.73 -16.29 -2.30
C HIS A 86 -9.15 -14.86 -2.36
N ARG A 87 -8.06 -14.66 -3.11
CA ARG A 87 -7.47 -13.33 -3.34
C ARG A 87 -8.45 -12.34 -3.98
N GLN A 88 -9.40 -12.83 -4.79
CA GLN A 88 -10.41 -11.99 -5.45
C GLN A 88 -11.63 -11.77 -4.57
N ILE A 89 -12.12 -12.81 -3.88
CA ILE A 89 -13.37 -12.73 -3.11
C ILE A 89 -13.19 -12.24 -1.67
N GLY A 90 -12.01 -12.40 -1.08
CA GLY A 90 -11.72 -12.00 0.30
C GLY A 90 -12.04 -10.51 0.53
N PRO A 91 -11.51 -9.59 -0.30
CA PRO A 91 -11.84 -8.17 -0.20
C PRO A 91 -13.34 -7.88 -0.31
N ALA A 92 -14.07 -8.58 -1.18
CA ALA A 92 -15.52 -8.37 -1.32
C ALA A 92 -16.33 -8.87 -0.09
N ILE A 93 -15.88 -9.95 0.56
CA ILE A 93 -16.47 -10.41 1.82
C ILE A 93 -16.19 -9.39 2.93
N ASP A 94 -15.00 -8.79 2.92
CA ASP A 94 -14.64 -7.71 3.83
C ASP A 94 -15.54 -6.49 3.62
N ASP A 95 -15.74 -6.04 2.39
CA ASP A 95 -16.63 -4.92 2.06
C ASP A 95 -18.06 -5.13 2.59
N ILE A 96 -18.60 -6.36 2.51
CA ILE A 96 -19.93 -6.71 3.06
C ILE A 96 -19.93 -6.63 4.60
N ALA A 97 -18.91 -7.17 5.25
CA ALA A 97 -18.78 -7.14 6.71
C ALA A 97 -18.64 -5.70 7.20
N ASP A 98 -17.88 -4.91 6.48
CA ASP A 98 -17.60 -3.50 6.72
C ASP A 98 -18.87 -2.65 6.59
N ALA A 99 -19.66 -2.81 5.54
CA ALA A 99 -20.96 -2.15 5.37
C ALA A 99 -21.97 -2.55 6.48
N THR A 100 -21.91 -3.81 6.95
CA THR A 100 -22.75 -4.28 8.07
C THR A 100 -22.32 -3.63 9.38
N LEU A 101 -21.01 -3.52 9.63
CA LEU A 101 -20.49 -2.90 10.84
C LEU A 101 -20.74 -1.40 10.87
N GLU A 102 -20.72 -0.71 9.73
CA GLU A 102 -21.16 0.69 9.63
C GLU A 102 -22.62 0.86 10.02
N LEU A 103 -23.50 0.01 9.47
CA LEU A 103 -24.92 0.03 9.82
C LEU A 103 -25.14 -0.17 11.33
N LEU A 104 -24.32 -1.00 11.97
CA LEU A 104 -24.36 -1.25 13.41
C LEU A 104 -23.70 -0.15 14.25
N LYS A 105 -22.77 0.63 13.68
CA LYS A 105 -21.97 1.69 14.35
C LYS A 105 -22.52 3.10 14.23
N LEU A 106 -23.68 3.29 13.58
CA LEU A 106 -24.39 4.57 13.42
C LEU A 106 -24.74 5.33 14.72
N SER A 107 -24.14 4.98 15.87
CA SER A 107 -24.27 5.72 17.11
C SER A 107 -23.04 6.52 17.57
N GLN A 108 -21.75 6.23 17.27
CA GLN A 108 -20.68 7.05 17.90
C GLN A 108 -19.34 7.41 17.22
N ASP A 109 -18.79 6.79 16.16
CA ASP A 109 -17.46 7.22 15.65
C ASP A 109 -17.31 6.96 14.13
N ASN A 110 -17.66 7.94 13.29
CA ASN A 110 -17.50 7.85 11.83
C ASN A 110 -16.42 8.78 11.27
N CYS A 111 -15.41 9.11 12.08
CA CYS A 111 -14.25 9.89 11.65
C CYS A 111 -12.98 9.02 11.75
N LEU A 112 -12.17 9.01 10.69
CA LEU A 112 -10.84 8.39 10.68
C LEU A 112 -9.76 9.45 10.90
N GLN A 113 -9.03 9.33 12.01
CA GLN A 113 -7.94 10.24 12.34
C GLN A 113 -6.63 9.73 11.74
N VAL A 114 -6.08 10.44 10.75
CA VAL A 114 -4.85 10.06 10.04
C VAL A 114 -3.77 11.10 10.31
N TRP A 115 -2.69 10.69 10.96
CA TRP A 115 -1.46 11.48 10.99
C TRP A 115 -0.53 11.00 9.87
N CYS A 116 0.15 11.95 9.24
CA CYS A 116 0.99 11.66 8.10
C CYS A 116 2.14 12.66 8.02
N MET A 117 3.30 12.18 7.56
CA MET A 117 4.41 13.08 7.28
C MET A 117 4.07 14.08 6.15
N PRO A 118 4.52 15.34 6.22
CA PRO A 118 3.98 16.40 5.36
C PRO A 118 4.17 16.18 3.86
N GLY A 119 5.35 15.73 3.43
CA GLY A 119 5.63 15.51 2.01
C GLY A 119 4.69 14.48 1.37
N PHE A 120 4.41 13.39 2.06
CA PHE A 120 3.47 12.36 1.57
C PHE A 120 2.02 12.83 1.65
N ALA A 121 1.65 13.51 2.75
CA ALA A 121 0.31 14.07 2.94
C ALA A 121 -0.06 15.04 1.80
N LEU A 122 0.84 16.00 1.52
CA LEU A 122 0.63 17.09 0.57
C LEU A 122 0.68 16.63 -0.88
N HIS A 123 1.69 15.84 -1.25
CA HIS A 123 1.95 15.54 -2.66
C HIS A 123 1.30 14.27 -3.17
N TRP A 124 0.87 13.38 -2.27
CA TRP A 124 0.27 12.12 -2.67
C TRP A 124 -1.09 11.90 -2.02
N LEU A 125 -1.17 11.86 -0.68
CA LEU A 125 -2.37 11.39 0.01
C LEU A 125 -3.59 12.26 -0.28
N ILE A 126 -3.47 13.58 -0.18
CA ILE A 126 -4.61 14.50 -0.37
C ILE A 126 -5.23 14.40 -1.77
N GLY A 127 -4.40 14.21 -2.81
CA GLY A 127 -4.88 14.06 -4.19
C GLY A 127 -5.64 12.76 -4.42
N HIS A 128 -5.39 11.74 -3.60
CA HIS A 128 -6.02 10.43 -3.69
C HIS A 128 -7.22 10.28 -2.74
N LEU A 129 -7.28 11.04 -1.64
CA LEU A 129 -8.33 10.92 -0.62
C LEU A 129 -9.74 11.11 -1.18
N ALA A 130 -9.94 12.03 -2.14
CA ALA A 130 -11.25 12.27 -2.73
C ALA A 130 -11.90 10.97 -3.28
N ALA A 131 -11.12 10.14 -4.00
CA ALA A 131 -11.60 8.87 -4.53
C ALA A 131 -11.91 7.83 -3.43
N PHE A 132 -11.25 7.94 -2.28
CA PHE A 132 -11.54 7.10 -1.12
C PHE A 132 -12.81 7.54 -0.39
N GLU A 133 -12.99 8.85 -0.18
CA GLU A 133 -14.18 9.43 0.44
C GLU A 133 -15.44 9.15 -0.39
N GLU A 134 -15.36 9.30 -1.72
CA GLU A 134 -16.45 8.96 -2.64
C GLU A 134 -16.85 7.48 -2.55
N ALA A 135 -15.89 6.58 -2.31
CA ALA A 135 -16.15 5.15 -2.18
C ALA A 135 -16.72 4.74 -0.81
N HIS A 136 -16.64 5.62 0.21
CA HIS A 136 -17.06 5.34 1.58
C HIS A 136 -17.95 6.47 2.14
N PRO A 137 -19.15 6.65 1.57
CA PRO A 137 -20.03 7.75 1.96
C PRO A 137 -20.38 7.69 3.44
N GLY A 138 -20.16 8.80 4.14
CA GLY A 138 -20.43 8.96 5.57
C GLY A 138 -19.19 8.84 6.46
N LEU A 139 -18.06 8.31 5.95
CA LEU A 139 -16.79 8.33 6.67
C LEU A 139 -16.12 9.70 6.53
N ASP A 140 -15.99 10.42 7.64
CA ASP A 140 -15.19 11.64 7.72
C ASP A 140 -13.70 11.28 7.88
N ILE A 141 -12.81 12.09 7.30
CA ILE A 141 -11.36 11.92 7.42
C ILE A 141 -10.76 13.20 7.97
N GLU A 142 -10.04 13.08 9.08
CA GLU A 142 -9.24 14.17 9.61
C GLU A 142 -7.76 13.84 9.37
N LEU A 143 -7.14 14.59 8.46
CA LEU A 143 -5.73 14.44 8.10
C LEU A 143 -4.90 15.50 8.82
N ARG A 144 -4.00 15.07 9.70
CA ARG A 144 -2.97 15.92 10.30
C ARG A 144 -1.61 15.66 9.65
N SER A 145 -1.11 16.68 8.95
CA SER A 145 0.25 16.72 8.41
C SER A 145 1.22 17.21 9.49
N THR A 146 2.14 16.35 9.95
CA THR A 146 3.10 16.69 11.02
C THR A 146 4.34 15.80 10.94
N HIS A 147 5.49 16.24 11.45
CA HIS A 147 6.67 15.37 11.66
C HIS A 147 6.62 14.61 12.99
N GLU A 148 5.78 15.06 13.94
CA GLU A 148 5.56 14.37 15.21
C GLU A 148 4.90 13.02 14.97
N GLN A 149 5.46 11.94 15.54
CA GLN A 149 4.81 10.63 15.52
C GLN A 149 3.61 10.64 16.48
N ALA A 150 2.50 10.01 16.06
CA ALA A 150 1.32 9.94 16.91
C ALA A 150 1.54 8.95 18.07
N ASP A 151 1.15 9.31 19.29
CA ASP A 151 0.93 8.31 20.33
C ASP A 151 -0.40 7.59 20.08
N LEU A 152 -0.32 6.56 19.23
CA LEU A 152 -1.44 5.70 18.88
C LEU A 152 -2.03 4.98 20.10
N ASN A 153 -1.26 4.70 21.14
CA ASN A 153 -1.79 4.08 22.36
C ASN A 153 -2.66 5.06 23.17
N ARG A 154 -2.36 6.36 23.06
CA ARG A 154 -3.18 7.46 23.60
C ARG A 154 -4.29 7.93 22.66
N MET A 155 -4.49 7.24 21.54
CA MET A 155 -5.54 7.53 20.56
C MET A 155 -5.42 8.93 19.93
N GLU A 156 -4.20 9.46 19.78
CA GLU A 156 -3.97 10.74 19.08
C GLU A 156 -4.29 10.66 17.58
N ALA A 157 -4.19 9.46 17.03
CA ALA A 157 -4.63 9.11 15.68
C ALA A 157 -5.11 7.64 15.65
N ASP A 158 -5.88 7.29 14.62
CA ASP A 158 -6.20 5.91 14.29
C ASP A 158 -5.10 5.26 13.45
N VAL A 159 -4.46 6.07 12.60
CA VAL A 159 -3.42 5.68 11.67
C VAL A 159 -2.30 6.71 11.70
N ASP A 160 -1.07 6.24 11.66
CA ASP A 160 0.11 7.07 11.44
C ASP A 160 0.91 6.60 10.21
N ILE A 161 1.30 7.51 9.32
CA ILE A 161 2.07 7.20 8.10
C ILE A 161 3.40 7.96 8.12
N ARG A 162 4.50 7.21 8.14
CA ARG A 162 5.86 7.74 8.33
C ARG A 162 6.85 7.19 7.32
N LEU A 163 7.88 7.98 7.05
CA LEU A 163 9.10 7.52 6.39
C LEU A 163 9.99 6.87 7.44
N VAL A 164 10.52 5.68 7.14
CA VAL A 164 11.44 4.95 8.02
C VAL A 164 12.74 4.72 7.26
N PRO A 165 13.91 5.07 7.84
CA PRO A 165 15.21 4.79 7.23
C PRO A 165 15.44 3.30 7.00
N ALA A 166 16.00 2.95 5.85
CA ALA A 166 16.34 1.57 5.53
C ALA A 166 17.33 0.96 6.53
N SER A 167 18.21 1.78 7.13
CA SER A 167 19.15 1.39 8.19
C SER A 167 18.48 0.98 9.49
N GLU A 168 17.24 1.42 9.74
CA GLU A 168 16.47 1.06 10.93
C GLU A 168 15.62 -0.21 10.72
N ILE A 169 15.60 -0.78 9.51
CA ILE A 169 14.78 -1.95 9.17
C ILE A 169 15.64 -3.23 9.30
N PRO A 170 15.18 -4.26 10.05
CA PRO A 170 13.90 -4.33 10.76
C PRO A 170 13.90 -3.54 12.08
N PHE A 171 12.82 -2.80 12.32
CA PHE A 171 12.56 -2.15 13.60
C PHE A 171 11.48 -2.91 14.37
N GLN A 172 11.41 -2.68 15.68
CA GLN A 172 10.36 -3.20 16.54
C GLN A 172 9.39 -2.06 16.89
N PRO A 173 8.12 -2.08 16.42
CA PRO A 173 7.13 -1.11 16.85
C PRO A 173 6.90 -1.16 18.36
N SER A 174 6.49 -0.03 18.95
CA SER A 174 6.12 0.05 20.37
C SER A 174 5.03 -0.97 20.74
N PRO A 175 4.96 -1.44 22.00
CA PRO A 175 3.94 -2.38 22.44
C PRO A 175 2.53 -1.92 22.08
N GLY A 176 1.72 -2.84 21.55
CA GLY A 176 0.36 -2.55 21.11
C GLY A 176 0.25 -1.93 19.71
N ILE A 177 1.37 -1.62 19.05
CA ILE A 177 1.40 -1.05 17.68
C ILE A 177 1.80 -2.11 16.67
N ARG A 178 1.15 -2.08 15.50
CA ARG A 178 1.50 -2.87 14.34
C ARG A 178 1.91 -1.93 13.21
N ALA A 179 2.97 -2.32 12.51
CA ALA A 179 3.49 -1.60 11.34
C ALA A 179 3.39 -2.45 10.08
N MET A 180 3.26 -1.80 8.93
CA MET A 180 3.29 -2.43 7.60
C MET A 180 3.91 -1.48 6.59
N GLU A 181 4.86 -1.97 5.82
CA GLU A 181 5.44 -1.23 4.70
C GLU A 181 4.36 -0.97 3.62
N VAL A 182 4.24 0.29 3.20
CA VAL A 182 3.33 0.75 2.16
C VAL A 182 4.05 0.82 0.82
N ALA A 183 5.23 1.43 0.78
CA ALA A 183 6.09 1.49 -0.40
C ALA A 183 7.55 1.82 -0.03
N SER A 184 8.45 1.41 -0.92
CA SER A 184 9.87 1.76 -0.87
C SER A 184 10.28 2.38 -2.21
N PRO A 185 9.85 3.62 -2.51
CA PRO A 185 10.26 4.26 -3.75
C PRO A 185 11.76 4.56 -3.73
N PRO A 186 12.43 4.55 -4.90
CA PRO A 186 13.76 5.10 -4.98
C PRO A 186 13.71 6.61 -4.80
N ILE A 187 14.83 7.19 -4.37
CA ILE A 187 15.05 8.63 -4.50
C ILE A 187 15.81 8.93 -5.80
N ILE A 188 15.43 10.03 -6.46
CA ILE A 188 15.93 10.46 -7.76
C ILE A 188 16.24 11.96 -7.74
N PRO A 189 17.31 12.40 -8.43
CA PRO A 189 17.59 13.82 -8.62
C PRO A 189 16.63 14.42 -9.65
N VAL A 190 16.01 15.54 -9.30
CA VAL A 190 15.08 16.27 -10.16
C VAL A 190 15.40 17.76 -10.20
N ALA A 191 15.15 18.38 -11.34
CA ALA A 191 15.24 19.83 -11.51
C ALA A 191 14.22 20.32 -12.54
N SER A 192 13.93 21.61 -12.55
CA SER A 192 13.13 22.20 -13.63
C SER A 192 13.94 22.26 -14.94
N PRO A 193 13.27 22.16 -16.10
CA PRO A 193 13.90 22.38 -17.40
C PRO A 193 14.61 23.74 -17.51
N ASP A 194 14.01 24.78 -16.92
CA ASP A 194 14.55 26.14 -16.94
C ASP A 194 15.90 26.22 -16.23
N TYR A 195 16.03 25.61 -15.05
CA TYR A 195 17.31 25.52 -14.34
C TYR A 195 18.36 24.76 -15.16
N LEU A 196 17.99 23.60 -15.71
CA LEU A 196 18.91 22.77 -16.51
C LEU A 196 19.38 23.46 -17.79
N SER A 197 18.60 24.40 -18.35
CA SER A 197 19.00 25.16 -19.53
C SER A 197 20.09 26.21 -19.28
N GLN A 198 20.34 26.55 -18.01
CA GLN A 198 21.24 27.64 -17.61
C GLN A 198 22.55 27.14 -16.98
N VAL A 199 22.65 25.85 -16.70
CA VAL A 199 23.78 25.24 -16.00
C VAL A 199 24.54 24.28 -16.91
N ALA A 200 25.73 23.87 -16.47
CA ALA A 200 26.52 22.87 -17.17
C ALA A 200 25.76 21.52 -17.30
N THR A 201 26.05 20.77 -18.35
CA THR A 201 25.43 19.46 -18.57
C THR A 201 25.88 18.46 -17.52
N ILE A 202 24.91 17.76 -16.91
CA ILE A 202 25.13 16.67 -15.96
C ILE A 202 25.17 15.34 -16.74
N ASN A 203 26.35 14.70 -16.75
CA ASN A 203 26.58 13.42 -17.42
C ASN A 203 26.64 12.25 -16.42
N GLU A 204 27.24 12.48 -15.26
CA GLU A 204 27.40 11.48 -14.19
C GLU A 204 27.01 12.04 -12.81
N PRO A 205 26.75 11.19 -11.80
CA PRO A 205 26.39 11.63 -10.46
C PRO A 205 27.36 12.63 -9.82
N ARG A 206 28.66 12.56 -10.15
CA ARG A 206 29.68 13.47 -9.60
C ARG A 206 29.49 14.90 -10.07
N ASP A 207 29.01 15.12 -11.30
CA ASP A 207 28.76 16.45 -11.85
C ASP A 207 27.73 17.23 -11.02
N LEU A 208 26.85 16.54 -10.27
CA LEU A 208 25.87 17.18 -9.38
C LEU A 208 26.52 18.10 -8.33
N LEU A 209 27.77 17.83 -7.93
CA LEU A 209 28.51 18.65 -6.97
C LEU A 209 28.86 20.05 -7.50
N ASP A 210 28.83 20.25 -8.81
CA ASP A 210 29.09 21.55 -9.45
C ASP A 210 27.82 22.42 -9.56
N HIS A 211 26.71 21.97 -8.94
CA HIS A 211 25.39 22.61 -9.03
C HIS A 211 24.82 22.99 -7.67
N GLU A 212 23.80 23.86 -7.68
CA GLU A 212 23.02 24.20 -6.50
C GLU A 212 22.17 23.00 -6.08
N LEU A 213 22.57 22.32 -5.01
CA LEU A 213 21.83 21.22 -4.42
C LEU A 213 20.91 21.77 -3.32
N LEU A 214 19.66 21.32 -3.32
CA LEU A 214 18.65 21.73 -2.34
C LEU A 214 18.65 20.72 -1.20
N HIS A 215 18.88 21.22 0.01
CA HIS A 215 19.09 20.41 1.21
C HIS A 215 17.88 20.48 2.15
N GLU A 216 17.64 19.41 2.90
CA GLU A 216 16.57 19.35 3.91
C GLU A 216 17.09 19.99 5.22
N GLU A 217 16.89 19.34 6.37
CA GLU A 217 17.41 19.83 7.67
C GLU A 217 18.95 19.74 7.73
N ASP A 218 19.51 18.74 7.07
CA ASP A 218 20.93 18.49 6.94
C ASP A 218 21.31 18.13 5.49
N PHE A 219 22.51 17.59 5.32
CA PHE A 219 23.06 17.20 4.01
C PHE A 219 23.05 15.68 3.81
N ASP A 220 22.47 14.91 4.74
CA ASP A 220 22.60 13.46 4.76
C ASP A 220 21.88 12.80 3.60
N THR A 221 20.74 13.34 3.14
CA THR A 221 20.06 12.83 1.94
C THR A 221 20.98 12.81 0.71
N TRP A 222 21.72 13.89 0.48
CA TRP A 222 22.69 13.96 -0.61
C TRP A 222 23.92 13.09 -0.36
N ARG A 223 24.45 13.05 0.86
CA ARG A 223 25.57 12.16 1.22
C ARG A 223 25.23 10.70 0.99
N ILE A 224 24.07 10.25 1.45
CA ILE A 224 23.60 8.87 1.31
C ILE A 224 23.45 8.53 -0.17
N TRP A 225 22.85 9.43 -0.96
CA TRP A 225 22.66 9.19 -2.39
C TRP A 225 23.98 9.13 -3.17
N LEU A 226 24.92 10.03 -2.91
CA LEU A 226 26.24 10.05 -3.57
C LEU A 226 27.15 8.91 -3.12
N ALA A 227 27.11 8.54 -1.84
CA ALA A 227 27.84 7.37 -1.33
C ALA A 227 27.34 6.08 -2.02
N ALA A 228 26.04 5.96 -2.29
CA ALA A 228 25.49 4.87 -3.10
C ALA A 228 25.94 4.90 -4.58
N HIS A 229 26.61 5.97 -5.02
CA HIS A 229 27.27 6.15 -6.31
C HIS A 229 28.80 6.12 -6.20
N ASP A 230 29.35 5.62 -5.08
CA ASP A 230 30.80 5.51 -4.84
C ASP A 230 31.50 6.89 -4.82
N ILE A 231 30.78 7.94 -4.42
CA ILE A 231 31.27 9.32 -4.30
C ILE A 231 31.23 9.72 -2.82
N GLU A 232 32.43 9.78 -2.22
CA GLU A 232 32.66 10.11 -0.81
C GLU A 232 33.29 11.50 -0.66
N ASP A 233 33.42 12.00 0.58
CA ASP A 233 34.08 13.27 0.94
C ASP A 233 33.62 14.48 0.11
N CYS A 234 32.31 14.70 0.06
CA CYS A 234 31.69 15.74 -0.75
C CYS A 234 31.50 17.06 0.01
N GLU A 235 31.81 18.17 -0.65
CA GLU A 235 31.35 19.50 -0.25
C GLU A 235 30.10 19.87 -1.05
N PHE A 236 29.10 20.45 -0.38
CA PHE A 236 27.81 20.77 -0.97
C PHE A 236 27.60 22.27 -1.10
N SER A 237 27.15 22.72 -2.27
CA SER A 237 26.58 24.06 -2.47
C SER A 237 25.06 24.04 -2.30
N GLY A 238 24.50 25.20 -1.99
CA GLY A 238 23.05 25.46 -2.01
C GLY A 238 22.36 25.54 -0.66
N PRO A 239 21.07 25.95 -0.66
CA PRO A 239 20.32 26.29 0.54
C PRO A 239 19.79 25.06 1.27
N ARG A 240 19.69 25.18 2.61
CA ARG A 240 18.88 24.29 3.46
C ARG A 240 17.47 24.82 3.57
N LEU A 241 16.50 23.96 3.28
CA LEU A 241 15.07 24.27 3.24
C LEU A 241 14.26 23.42 4.24
N TRP A 242 14.96 22.66 5.09
CA TRP A 242 14.44 21.86 6.21
C TRP A 242 13.61 20.63 5.82
N ASP A 243 12.74 20.75 4.82
CA ASP A 243 11.83 19.66 4.44
C ASP A 243 11.90 19.30 2.95
N GLY A 244 11.77 18.02 2.64
CA GLY A 244 11.73 17.54 1.25
C GLY A 244 10.63 18.17 0.38
N HIS A 245 9.47 18.54 0.95
CA HIS A 245 8.42 19.23 0.18
C HIS A 245 8.82 20.68 -0.18
N MET A 246 9.65 21.31 0.65
CA MET A 246 10.22 22.63 0.39
C MET A 246 11.34 22.57 -0.65
N THR A 247 12.21 21.55 -0.61
CA THR A 247 13.23 21.34 -1.66
C THR A 247 12.57 21.06 -3.01
N LEU A 248 11.51 20.24 -3.05
CA LEU A 248 10.74 19.99 -4.26
C LEU A 248 10.09 21.27 -4.81
N ALA A 249 9.45 22.07 -3.94
CA ALA A 249 8.88 23.35 -4.34
C ALA A 249 9.93 24.34 -4.88
N ALA A 250 11.13 24.38 -4.29
CA ALA A 250 12.23 25.22 -4.77
C ALA A 250 12.79 24.72 -6.12
N ALA A 251 12.86 23.41 -6.35
CA ALA A 251 13.25 22.84 -7.63
C ALA A 251 12.26 23.25 -8.75
N ARG A 252 10.95 23.25 -8.47
CA ARG A 252 9.91 23.73 -9.41
C ARG A 252 10.12 25.19 -9.81
N GLN A 253 10.68 26.01 -8.91
CA GLN A 253 11.01 27.42 -9.14
C GLN A 253 12.41 27.62 -9.74
N GLY A 254 13.07 26.55 -10.19
CA GLY A 254 14.39 26.62 -10.82
C GLY A 254 15.51 27.07 -9.90
N ARG A 255 15.40 26.79 -8.60
CA ARG A 255 16.42 27.21 -7.61
C ARG A 255 17.57 26.23 -7.43
N GLY A 256 17.49 25.04 -8.04
CA GLY A 256 18.49 24.00 -7.86
C GLY A 256 17.92 22.60 -8.12
N ILE A 257 18.71 21.61 -7.72
CA ILE A 257 18.42 20.18 -7.85
C ILE A 257 17.93 19.65 -6.51
N SER A 258 16.82 18.92 -6.51
CA SER A 258 16.27 18.26 -5.31
C SER A 258 16.38 16.74 -5.46
N LEU A 259 16.63 16.03 -4.36
CA LEU A 259 16.35 14.61 -4.27
C LEU A 259 14.89 14.43 -3.82
N THR A 260 14.14 13.65 -4.57
CA THR A 260 12.74 13.33 -4.27
C THR A 260 12.43 11.90 -4.66
N ASN A 261 11.18 11.47 -4.58
CA ASN A 261 10.78 10.15 -5.04
C ASN A 261 9.64 10.22 -6.08
N PRO A 262 9.52 9.24 -6.99
CA PRO A 262 8.52 9.26 -8.05
C PRO A 262 7.07 9.30 -7.56
N LEU A 263 6.80 8.83 -6.33
CA LEU A 263 5.46 8.81 -5.74
C LEU A 263 4.96 10.24 -5.48
N VAL A 264 5.80 11.10 -4.88
CA VAL A 264 5.45 12.48 -4.56
C VAL A 264 5.73 13.47 -5.70
N ALA A 265 6.52 13.07 -6.69
CA ALA A 265 6.83 13.89 -7.87
C ALA A 265 6.07 13.47 -9.14
N ALA A 266 5.11 12.55 -9.04
CA ALA A 266 4.43 11.94 -10.18
C ALA A 266 3.83 12.98 -11.15
N ASP A 267 3.11 13.96 -10.62
CA ASP A 267 2.48 15.02 -11.42
C ASP A 267 3.51 15.95 -12.05
N ASP A 268 4.58 16.31 -11.32
CA ASP A 268 5.63 17.18 -11.84
C ASP A 268 6.40 16.52 -12.98
N LEU A 269 6.72 15.23 -12.84
CA LEU A 269 7.41 14.43 -13.85
C LEU A 269 6.52 14.18 -15.08
N THR A 270 5.22 13.99 -14.88
CA THR A 270 4.27 13.75 -15.97
C THR A 270 3.99 15.02 -16.76
N SER A 271 3.84 16.15 -16.07
CA SER A 271 3.61 17.47 -16.69
C SER A 271 4.88 18.10 -17.28
N GLY A 272 6.05 17.64 -16.86
CA GLY A 272 7.34 18.19 -17.28
C GLY A 272 7.76 19.45 -16.53
N VAL A 273 7.06 19.82 -15.45
CA VAL A 273 7.48 20.90 -14.53
C VAL A 273 8.84 20.57 -13.91
N LEU A 274 9.05 19.28 -13.61
CA LEU A 274 10.34 18.74 -13.22
C LEU A 274 10.73 17.61 -14.17
N VAL A 275 12.03 17.44 -14.35
CA VAL A 275 12.60 16.30 -15.06
C VAL A 275 13.55 15.55 -14.15
N GLU A 276 13.51 14.22 -14.27
CA GLU A 276 14.47 13.32 -13.61
C GLU A 276 15.82 13.41 -14.33
N ILE A 277 16.86 13.79 -13.58
CA ILE A 277 18.22 13.87 -14.07
C ILE A 277 18.78 12.46 -14.17
N GLY A 278 19.38 12.14 -15.33
CA GLY A 278 19.98 10.83 -15.54
C GLY A 278 18.97 9.69 -15.76
N ARG A 279 17.70 10.00 -16.01
CA ARG A 279 16.66 8.99 -16.26
C ARG A 279 17.07 7.96 -17.31
N GLY A 280 17.05 6.69 -16.93
CA GLY A 280 17.39 5.56 -17.80
C GLY A 280 18.89 5.41 -18.09
N ARG A 281 19.75 6.23 -17.49
CA ARG A 281 21.21 6.12 -17.60
C ARG A 281 21.75 5.20 -16.50
N PRO A 282 22.64 4.24 -16.82
CA PRO A 282 23.15 3.27 -15.85
C PRO A 282 23.99 3.89 -14.73
N GLU A 283 24.56 5.08 -14.97
CA GLU A 283 25.32 5.84 -13.99
C GLU A 283 24.44 6.35 -12.83
N PHE A 284 23.13 6.53 -13.05
CA PHE A 284 22.16 6.99 -12.06
C PHE A 284 21.36 5.80 -11.52
N ARG A 285 21.97 5.06 -10.60
CA ARG A 285 21.38 3.87 -10.00
C ARG A 285 20.27 4.26 -9.02
N PRO A 286 19.12 3.54 -9.00
CA PRO A 286 18.09 3.76 -7.99
C PRO A 286 18.63 3.51 -6.57
N VAL A 287 18.40 4.46 -5.66
CA VAL A 287 18.79 4.35 -4.24
C VAL A 287 17.51 4.31 -3.42
N HIS A 288 17.41 3.38 -2.46
CA HIS A 288 16.23 3.22 -1.58
C HIS A 288 16.60 3.45 -0.11
N PRO A 289 16.92 4.69 0.30
CA PRO A 289 17.36 4.98 1.65
C PRO A 289 16.22 4.97 2.68
N TRP A 290 14.96 5.00 2.23
CA TRP A 290 13.79 5.00 3.09
C TRP A 290 12.60 4.26 2.48
N SER A 291 11.66 3.87 3.35
CA SER A 291 10.35 3.33 2.97
C SER A 291 9.23 4.03 3.73
N TYR A 292 8.05 4.17 3.11
CA TYR A 292 6.82 4.59 3.77
C TYR A 292 6.18 3.43 4.52
N TRP A 293 5.82 3.65 5.78
CA TRP A 293 5.21 2.67 6.67
C TRP A 293 3.90 3.19 7.26
N PHE A 294 2.96 2.27 7.41
CA PHE A 294 1.65 2.45 8.03
C PHE A 294 1.66 1.85 9.43
N PHE A 295 1.24 2.63 10.40
CA PHE A 295 1.17 2.24 11.81
C PHE A 295 -0.26 2.38 12.32
N ALA A 296 -0.72 1.39 13.07
CA ALA A 296 -1.99 1.44 13.80
C ALA A 296 -1.93 0.51 15.00
N ARG A 297 -2.84 0.68 15.97
CA ARG A 297 -2.92 -0.23 17.12
C ARG A 297 -3.32 -1.64 16.67
N VAL A 298 -2.77 -2.65 17.35
CA VAL A 298 -3.04 -4.07 17.09
C VAL A 298 -4.53 -4.39 17.27
N ASP A 299 -5.17 -3.86 18.30
CA ASP A 299 -6.58 -4.11 18.62
C ASP A 299 -7.57 -3.46 17.63
N ARG A 300 -7.16 -2.37 16.98
CA ARG A 300 -7.94 -1.67 15.96
C ARG A 300 -7.51 -1.98 14.52
N TRP A 301 -6.47 -2.79 14.33
CA TRP A 301 -5.89 -3.12 13.03
C TRP A 301 -6.93 -3.65 12.04
N ASP A 302 -7.86 -4.48 12.51
CA ASP A 302 -8.94 -5.06 11.69
C ASP A 302 -10.29 -4.37 11.91
N SER A 303 -10.30 -3.17 12.51
CA SER A 303 -11.50 -2.34 12.52
C SER A 303 -11.86 -1.95 11.07
N PRO A 304 -13.16 -1.90 10.71
CA PRO A 304 -13.60 -1.66 9.33
C PRO A 304 -12.93 -0.45 8.68
N THR A 305 -12.95 0.68 9.38
CA THR A 305 -12.41 1.95 8.88
C THR A 305 -10.91 1.87 8.57
N ILE A 306 -10.10 1.39 9.53
CA ILE A 306 -8.65 1.25 9.35
C ILE A 306 -8.35 0.22 8.27
N ARG A 307 -9.09 -0.89 8.22
CA ARG A 307 -8.89 -1.95 7.23
C ARG A 307 -9.17 -1.47 5.82
N ARG A 308 -10.28 -0.76 5.60
CA ARG A 308 -10.63 -0.18 4.29
C ARG A 308 -9.59 0.84 3.85
N PHE A 309 -9.23 1.77 4.73
CA PHE A 309 -8.21 2.78 4.43
C PHE A 309 -6.86 2.15 4.10
N ARG A 310 -6.41 1.17 4.92
CA ARG A 310 -5.17 0.43 4.66
C ARG A 310 -5.20 -0.30 3.32
N ASN A 311 -6.27 -1.04 3.03
CA ASN A 311 -6.41 -1.81 1.79
C ASN A 311 -6.43 -0.90 0.56
N TRP A 312 -7.17 0.21 0.65
CA TRP A 312 -7.20 1.24 -0.38
C TRP A 312 -5.81 1.84 -0.59
N LEU A 313 -5.13 2.29 0.47
CA LEU A 313 -3.80 2.89 0.42
C LEU A 313 -2.82 1.98 -0.30
N CYS A 314 -2.72 0.71 0.12
CA CYS A 314 -1.83 -0.26 -0.50
C CYS A 314 -2.17 -0.52 -1.97
N LYS A 315 -3.46 -0.62 -2.31
CA LYS A 315 -3.90 -0.88 -3.67
C LYS A 315 -3.61 0.31 -4.59
N THR A 316 -3.77 1.53 -4.11
CA THR A 316 -3.52 2.76 -4.88
C THR A 316 -2.03 2.94 -5.11
N VAL A 317 -1.22 2.87 -4.04
CA VAL A 317 0.24 2.96 -4.15
C VAL A 317 0.84 1.89 -5.08
N ALA A 318 0.36 0.65 -5.00
CA ALA A 318 0.86 -0.45 -5.84
C ALA A 318 0.56 -0.28 -7.34
N ARG A 319 -0.40 0.59 -7.72
CA ARG A 319 -0.67 0.90 -9.14
C ARG A 319 0.32 1.91 -9.71
N GLU A 320 0.84 2.79 -8.88
CA GLU A 320 1.72 3.89 -9.30
C GLU A 320 3.19 3.56 -9.13
N ILE A 321 3.51 2.77 -8.09
CA ILE A 321 4.79 2.10 -7.98
C ILE A 321 4.52 0.62 -8.06
N PRO A 322 4.76 -0.01 -9.23
CA PRO A 322 4.96 -1.45 -9.31
C PRO A 322 6.24 -1.79 -8.55
N SER A 323 6.21 -1.74 -7.21
CA SER A 323 7.30 -2.27 -6.41
C SER A 323 7.40 -3.76 -6.70
N ALA A 324 8.62 -4.27 -6.75
CA ALA A 324 8.93 -5.70 -6.77
C ALA A 324 8.42 -6.37 -5.48
N ALA A 325 7.11 -6.47 -5.32
CA ALA A 325 6.41 -7.21 -4.28
C ALA A 325 6.55 -8.72 -4.55
N ALA A 326 7.78 -9.19 -4.51
CA ALA A 326 8.16 -10.59 -4.58
C ALA A 326 9.34 -10.88 -3.63
N LYS A 327 9.30 -10.33 -2.42
CA LYS A 327 10.06 -10.84 -1.27
C LYS A 327 9.19 -10.79 -0.01
N ARG A 328 8.14 -11.61 0.00
CA ARG A 328 7.63 -12.21 1.24
C ARG A 328 7.76 -13.71 1.09
N GLY A 329 8.79 -14.24 1.73
CA GLY A 329 9.10 -15.66 1.86
C GLY A 329 10.19 -15.77 2.89
N ASP A 330 9.81 -15.80 4.16
CA ASP A 330 9.86 -17.03 4.98
C ASP A 330 8.91 -16.90 6.18
#